data_AF-A0A7W6H870-F1
#
_entry.id   AF-A0A7W6H870-F1
#
_cell.length_a   1.000
_cell.length_b   1.000
_cell.length_c   1.000
_cell.angle_alpha   90.00
_cell.angle_beta   90.00
_cell.angle_gamma   90.00
#
_symmetry.space_group_name_H-M   'P 1'
#
loop_
_entity.id
_entity.type
_entity.pdbx_description
1 polymer ?
#
loop_
_entity_poly.entity_id
_entity_poly.type
_entity_poly.pdbx_seq_one_letter_code
_entity_poly.pdbx_strand_id
1 'polypeptide(L)'
;MEQNGIITARSAIRNGALCGLPVPAHIEAAAKIHPYNKRVFLAPYWDAIFAQDAERKQDRQEAEATGRVMAETYTRLGYQIVELPLASIEQRADFMADSLRAV
;
A
#
# COMPACT_ATOMS: atom_id res chain seq x y z
N MET A 1 -15.02 -4.99 15.62
CA MET A 1 -15.55 -5.54 14.34
C MET A 1 -15.58 -4.51 13.20
N GLU A 2 -15.43 -3.20 13.45
CA GLU A 2 -15.49 -2.17 12.40
C GLU A 2 -14.19 -1.95 11.58
N GLN A 3 -13.02 -2.43 12.05
CA GLN A 3 -11.75 -2.22 11.32
C GLN A 3 -11.59 -3.12 10.08
N ASN A 4 -12.30 -4.25 10.00
CA ASN A 4 -12.17 -5.18 8.85
C ASN A 4 -12.77 -4.61 7.56
N GLY A 5 -13.82 -3.79 7.64
CA GLY A 5 -14.46 -3.20 6.45
C GLY A 5 -13.57 -2.20 5.71
N ILE A 6 -12.69 -1.50 6.44
CA ILE A 6 -11.82 -0.45 5.90
C ILE A 6 -10.61 -1.05 5.17
N ILE A 7 -10.07 -2.18 5.64
CA ILE A 7 -9.02 -2.95 4.95
C ILE A 7 -9.59 -3.54 3.65
N THR A 8 -10.82 -4.06 3.68
CA THR A 8 -11.50 -4.60 2.50
C THR A 8 -11.76 -3.54 1.43
N ALA A 9 -12.15 -2.33 1.81
CA ALA A 9 -12.42 -1.25 0.86
C ALA A 9 -11.17 -0.88 0.03
N ARG A 10 -10.01 -0.69 0.68
CA ARG A 10 -8.76 -0.33 -0.03
C ARG A 10 -8.16 -1.52 -0.79
N SER A 11 -8.31 -2.74 -0.27
CA SER A 11 -7.95 -3.98 -0.99
C SER A 11 -8.77 -4.16 -2.27
N ALA A 12 -10.06 -3.82 -2.23
CA ALA A 12 -10.96 -3.84 -3.39
C ALA A 12 -10.63 -2.73 -4.41
N ILE A 13 -10.27 -1.52 -3.97
CA ILE A 13 -9.81 -0.45 -4.88
C ILE A 13 -8.53 -0.88 -5.60
N ARG A 14 -7.56 -1.42 -4.87
CA ARG A 14 -6.32 -1.95 -5.44
C ARG A 14 -6.60 -3.07 -6.42
N ASN A 15 -7.42 -4.06 -6.06
CA ASN A 15 -7.72 -5.19 -6.92
C ASN A 15 -8.47 -4.75 -8.19
N GLY A 16 -9.41 -3.81 -8.07
CA GLY A 16 -10.08 -3.22 -9.22
C GLY A 16 -9.11 -2.52 -10.17
N ALA A 17 -8.20 -1.71 -9.64
CA ALA A 17 -7.19 -1.04 -10.46
C ALA A 17 -6.17 -2.01 -11.09
N LEU A 18 -5.80 -3.10 -10.39
CA LEU A 18 -4.87 -4.10 -10.90
C LEU A 18 -5.51 -4.99 -11.98
N CYS A 19 -6.75 -5.42 -11.78
CA CYS A 19 -7.47 -6.31 -12.70
C CYS A 19 -8.33 -5.55 -13.74
N GLY A 20 -8.32 -4.22 -13.74
CA GLY A 20 -9.18 -3.39 -14.61
C GLY A 20 -10.68 -3.52 -14.29
N LEU A 21 -11.04 -3.94 -13.09
CA LEU A 21 -12.43 -4.11 -12.67
C LEU A 21 -13.00 -2.79 -12.11
N PRO A 22 -14.27 -2.48 -12.41
CA PRO A 22 -14.92 -1.29 -11.87
C PRO A 22 -15.00 -1.38 -10.35
N VAL A 23 -14.47 -0.36 -9.67
CA VAL A 23 -14.59 -0.21 -8.22
C VAL A 23 -15.95 0.44 -7.93
N PRO A 24 -16.83 -0.20 -7.14
CA PRO A 24 -18.13 0.39 -6.80
C PRO A 24 -17.96 1.72 -6.04
N ALA A 25 -18.76 2.73 -6.38
CA ALA A 25 -18.65 4.08 -5.80
C ALA A 25 -18.76 4.11 -4.26
N HIS A 26 -19.55 3.21 -3.67
CA HIS A 26 -19.68 3.12 -2.21
C HIS A 26 -18.37 2.70 -1.51
N ILE A 27 -17.51 1.92 -2.19
CA ILE A 27 -16.20 1.52 -1.68
C ILE A 27 -15.24 2.71 -1.67
N GLU A 28 -15.23 3.52 -2.73
CA GLU A 28 -14.42 4.74 -2.77
C GLU A 28 -14.89 5.77 -1.74
N ALA A 29 -16.21 5.91 -1.57
CA ALA A 29 -16.79 6.80 -0.57
C ALA A 29 -16.38 6.37 0.85
N ALA A 30 -16.48 5.08 1.17
CA ALA A 30 -16.07 4.55 2.48
C ALA A 30 -14.57 4.82 2.76
N ALA A 31 -13.70 4.68 1.75
CA ALA A 31 -12.28 4.95 1.88
C ALA A 31 -11.95 6.43 2.18
N LYS A 32 -12.80 7.36 1.72
CA LYS A 32 -12.69 8.81 1.95
C LYS A 32 -13.28 9.25 3.29
N ILE A 33 -14.35 8.61 3.75
CA ILE A 33 -15.04 8.96 5.00
C ILE A 33 -14.21 8.54 6.23
N HIS A 34 -13.46 7.45 6.12
CA HIS A 34 -12.62 6.95 7.21
C HIS A 34 -11.14 6.93 6.82
N PRO A 35 -10.49 8.10 6.70
CA PRO A 35 -9.08 8.16 6.38
C PRO A 35 -8.23 7.66 7.56
N TYR A 36 -7.24 6.82 7.27
CA TYR A 36 -6.12 6.62 8.19
C TYR A 36 -5.29 7.91 8.32
N ASN A 37 -4.16 7.83 9.03
CA ASN A 37 -3.16 8.89 9.00
C ASN A 37 -2.88 9.30 7.55
N LYS A 38 -2.81 10.62 7.30
CA LYS A 38 -2.55 11.19 5.98
C LYS A 38 -1.22 10.71 5.40
N ARG A 39 -0.24 10.44 6.26
CA ARG A 39 1.07 9.91 5.86
C ARG A 39 1.03 8.38 5.87
N VAL A 40 1.41 7.76 4.76
CA VAL A 40 1.48 6.30 4.61
C VAL A 40 2.87 5.90 4.13
N PHE A 41 3.43 4.86 4.73
CA PHE A 41 4.69 4.28 4.28
C PHE A 41 4.42 3.23 3.20
N LEU A 42 5.13 3.31 2.08
CA LEU A 42 5.04 2.34 1.00
C LEU A 42 6.41 1.70 0.79
N ALA A 43 6.48 0.38 0.86
CA ALA A 43 7.67 -0.36 0.44
C ALA A 43 7.60 -0.52 -1.09
N PRO A 44 8.52 0.10 -1.87
CA PRO A 44 8.56 -0.12 -3.30
C PRO A 44 8.96 -1.57 -3.60
N TYR A 45 8.60 -2.03 -4.81
CA TYR A 45 9.06 -3.33 -5.29
C TYR A 45 10.59 -3.36 -5.33
N TRP A 46 11.19 -4.45 -4.83
CA TRP A 46 12.63 -4.58 -4.72
C TRP A 46 13.08 -5.95 -5.24
N ASP A 47 13.47 -5.99 -6.51
CA ASP A 47 13.87 -7.21 -7.20
C ASP A 47 15.04 -7.93 -6.49
N ALA A 48 16.03 -7.18 -5.97
CA ALA A 48 17.23 -7.77 -5.36
C ALA A 48 16.96 -8.61 -4.10
N ILE A 49 15.80 -8.43 -3.45
CA ILE A 49 15.38 -9.24 -2.30
C ILE A 49 14.12 -10.07 -2.59
N PHE A 50 13.65 -10.05 -3.84
CA PHE A 50 12.49 -10.81 -4.24
C PHE A 50 12.86 -12.28 -4.42
N ALA A 51 12.31 -13.12 -3.55
CA ALA A 51 12.41 -14.56 -3.64
C ALA A 51 11.01 -15.16 -3.61
N GLN A 52 10.75 -16.18 -4.43
CA GLN A 52 9.51 -16.94 -4.32
C GLN A 52 9.65 -17.88 -3.13
N ASP A 53 8.91 -17.60 -2.05
CA ASP A 53 8.80 -18.48 -0.89
C ASP A 53 7.34 -18.94 -0.70
N ALA A 54 7.10 -19.75 0.33
CA ALA A 54 5.78 -20.33 0.58
C ALA A 54 4.71 -19.27 0.94
N GLU A 55 5.10 -18.07 1.36
CA GLU A 55 4.19 -16.99 1.72
C GLU A 55 3.87 -16.08 0.52
N ARG A 56 4.82 -15.90 -0.39
CA ARG A 56 4.67 -15.06 -1.59
C ARG A 56 3.91 -15.78 -2.69
N LYS A 57 2.62 -15.43 -2.81
CA LYS A 57 1.71 -15.96 -3.82
C LYS A 57 1.79 -15.24 -5.18
N GLN A 58 2.29 -14.00 -5.20
CA GLN A 58 2.39 -13.18 -6.40
C GLN A 58 3.71 -13.44 -7.11
N ASP A 59 3.72 -13.42 -8.44
CA ASP A 59 4.96 -13.42 -9.21
C ASP A 59 5.64 -12.04 -9.21
N ARG A 60 6.83 -11.94 -9.82
CA ARG A 60 7.59 -10.69 -9.89
C ARG A 60 6.80 -9.55 -10.55
N GLN A 61 6.14 -9.83 -11.68
CA GLN A 61 5.42 -8.82 -12.45
C GLN A 61 4.18 -8.36 -11.68
N GLU A 62 3.47 -9.30 -11.05
CA GLU A 62 2.33 -8.99 -10.20
C GLU A 62 2.73 -8.15 -8.98
N ALA A 63 3.87 -8.45 -8.35
CA ALA A 63 4.38 -7.69 -7.21
C ALA A 63 4.77 -6.25 -7.60
N GLU A 64 5.46 -6.07 -8.73
CA GLU A 64 5.80 -4.76 -9.27
C GLU A 64 4.55 -3.96 -9.63
N ALA A 65 3.61 -4.56 -10.37
CA ALA A 65 2.34 -3.94 -10.74
C ALA A 65 1.52 -3.57 -9.51
N THR A 66 1.52 -4.41 -8.48
CA THR A 66 0.84 -4.15 -7.21
C THR A 66 1.43 -2.92 -6.51
N GLY A 67 2.76 -2.81 -6.43
CA GLY A 67 3.44 -1.65 -5.85
C GLY A 67 3.03 -0.35 -6.55
N ARG A 68 3.04 -0.34 -7.88
CA ARG A 68 2.63 0.81 -8.70
C ARG A 68 1.15 1.18 -8.48
N VAL A 69 0.25 0.20 -8.56
CA VAL A 69 -1.20 0.43 -8.34
C VAL A 69 -1.48 0.94 -6.93
N MET A 70 -0.74 0.47 -5.92
CA MET A 70 -0.86 0.98 -4.56
C MET A 70 -0.44 2.45 -4.48
N ALA A 71 0.69 2.82 -5.08
CA ALA A 71 1.14 4.21 -5.10
C ALA A 71 0.13 5.15 -5.78
N GLU A 72 -0.37 4.76 -6.97
CA GLU A 72 -1.39 5.51 -7.70
C GLU A 72 -2.69 5.65 -6.89
N THR A 73 -3.14 4.55 -6.27
CA THR A 73 -4.38 4.51 -5.49
C THR A 73 -4.29 5.42 -4.27
N TYR A 74 -3.22 5.33 -3.47
CA TYR A 74 -3.08 6.16 -2.28
C TYR A 74 -2.91 7.64 -2.63
N THR A 75 -2.17 7.96 -3.69
CA THR A 75 -2.06 9.33 -4.20
C THR A 75 -3.42 9.90 -4.60
N ARG A 76 -4.23 9.13 -5.35
CA ARG A 76 -5.57 9.53 -5.77
C ARG A 76 -6.54 9.72 -4.60
N LEU A 77 -6.35 8.97 -3.52
CA LEU A 77 -7.13 9.11 -2.29
C LEU A 77 -6.63 10.27 -1.40
N GLY A 78 -5.58 10.99 -1.79
CA GLY A 78 -5.06 12.17 -1.09
C GLY A 78 -4.07 11.86 0.03
N TYR A 79 -3.49 10.66 0.05
CA TYR A 79 -2.44 10.30 1.00
C TYR A 79 -1.08 10.87 0.58
N GLN A 80 -0.28 11.20 1.59
CA GLN A 80 1.14 11.51 1.44
C GLN A 80 1.93 10.22 1.57
N ILE A 81 2.44 9.72 0.44
CA ILE A 81 3.26 8.52 0.40
C ILE A 81 4.68 8.89 0.83
N VAL A 82 5.21 8.11 1.77
CA VAL A 82 6.63 8.10 2.14
C VAL A 82 7.18 6.75 1.71
N GLU A 83 8.03 6.75 0.69
CA GLU A 83 8.68 5.53 0.23
C GLU A 83 9.73 5.08 1.25
N LEU A 84 9.69 3.80 1.59
CA LEU A 84 10.71 3.21 2.44
C LEU A 84 12.00 3.02 1.65
N PRO A 85 13.17 3.32 2.24
CA PRO A 85 14.44 3.12 1.58
C PRO A 85 14.69 1.63 1.30
N LEU A 86 15.35 1.34 0.18
CA LEU A 86 15.85 0.01 -0.17
C LEU A 86 17.09 -0.31 0.68
N ALA A 87 16.85 -0.55 1.97
CA ALA A 87 17.86 -0.67 3.01
C ALA A 87 17.61 -1.90 3.88
N SER A 88 18.48 -2.16 4.86
CA SER A 88 18.29 -3.27 5.82
C SER A 88 16.99 -3.11 6.62
N ILE A 89 16.57 -4.18 7.30
CA ILE A 89 15.36 -4.15 8.13
C ILE A 89 15.49 -3.09 9.22
N GLU A 90 16.66 -3.03 9.87
CA GLU A 90 16.98 -2.09 10.94
C GLU A 90 16.91 -0.64 10.44
N GLN A 91 17.56 -0.36 9.30
CA GLN A 91 17.55 0.97 8.69
C GLN A 91 16.14 1.44 8.31
N ARG A 92 15.29 0.53 7.82
CA ARG A 92 13.88 0.87 7.52
C ARG A 92 13.07 1.10 8.79
N ALA A 93 13.32 0.34 9.86
CA ALA A 93 12.65 0.52 11.14
C ALA A 93 13.02 1.88 11.77
N ASP A 94 14.31 2.23 11.75
CA ASP A 94 14.81 3.52 12.21
C ASP A 94 14.20 4.67 11.40
N PHE A 95 14.20 4.56 10.07
CA PHE A 95 13.57 5.53 9.18
C PHE A 95 12.08 5.75 9.50
N MET A 96 11.34 4.66 9.74
CA MET A 96 9.93 4.74 10.13
C MET A 96 9.76 5.41 11.49
N ALA A 97 10.55 5.03 12.50
CA ALA A 97 10.48 5.60 13.83
C ALA A 97 10.79 7.10 13.83
N ASP A 98 11.81 7.54 13.10
CA ASP A 98 12.19 8.94 12.99
C ASP A 98 11.14 9.76 12.23
N SER A 99 10.57 9.19 11.17
CA SER A 99 9.49 9.81 10.39
C SER A 99 8.20 10.01 11.20
N LEU A 100 7.97 9.18 12.22
CA LEU A 100 6.84 9.30 13.16
C LEU A 100 7.11 10.32 14.28
N ARG A 101 8.36 10.49 14.70
CA ARG A 101 8.76 11.49 15.71
C ARG A 101 8.80 12.91 15.17
N ALA A 102 9.02 13.08 13.87
CA ALA A 102 9.02 14.37 13.19
C ALA A 102 7.61 14.95 12.92
N VAL A 103 6.60 14.51 13.68
CA VAL A 103 5.18 14.90 13.56
C VAL A 103 4.75 15.71 14.76
#